data_AF-A0A3C7W160-F1
#
_entry.id   AF-A0A3C7W160-F1
#
_cell.length_a   1.000
_cell.length_b   1.000
_cell.length_c   1.000
_cell.angle_alpha   90.00
_cell.angle_beta   90.00
_cell.angle_gamma   90.00
#
_symmetry.space_group_name_H-M   'P 1'
#
loop_
_entity.id
_entity.type
_entity.pdbx_description
1 polymer ?
#
loop_
_entity_poly.entity_id
_entity_poly.type
_entity_poly.pdbx_seq_one_letter_code
_entity_poly.pdbx_strand_id
1 'polypeptide(L)'
;MAWGSFMEIARKAWVDEAYRQVAARGKRPTISAVSALTGLTRKETKRIRDEVIDDDGERDLRYNRAIRVVSGWTGDDRFLDSDKNPAELPIEGDRSFTTLVKDYSGDIPPVAMLAILETSNTVAVADGRVRLL
;
A
#
# COMPACT_ATOMS: atom_id res chain seq x y z
N MET A 1 -6.72 -2.66 8.67
CA MET A 1 -5.33 -3.06 8.36
C MET A 1 -5.36 -3.85 7.07
N ALA A 2 -4.60 -3.44 6.06
CA ALA A 2 -4.50 -4.20 4.81
C ALA A 2 -3.75 -5.54 5.06
N TRP A 3 -4.00 -6.56 4.25
CA TRP A 3 -3.31 -7.85 4.36
C TRP A 3 -1.78 -7.70 4.27
N GLY A 4 -1.29 -6.88 3.33
CA GLY A 4 0.14 -6.60 3.17
C GLY A 4 0.77 -6.01 4.44
N SER A 5 0.14 -4.98 5.02
CA SER A 5 0.61 -4.33 6.25
C SER A 5 0.57 -5.27 7.44
N PHE A 6 -0.53 -6.01 7.62
CA PHE A 6 -0.63 -7.03 8.67
C PHE A 6 0.51 -8.05 8.56
N MET A 7 0.78 -8.53 7.34
CA MET A 7 1.84 -9.51 7.12
C MET A 7 3.24 -8.94 7.37
N GLU A 8 3.52 -7.67 7.05
CA GLU A 8 4.80 -7.03 7.39
C GLU A 8 4.97 -6.87 8.91
N ILE A 9 3.93 -6.41 9.63
CA ILE A 9 3.95 -6.28 11.09
C ILE A 9 4.13 -7.66 11.75
N ALA A 10 3.37 -8.66 11.32
CA ALA A 10 3.45 -10.03 11.84
C ALA A 10 4.85 -10.63 11.58
N ARG A 11 5.41 -10.42 10.39
CA ARG A 11 6.78 -10.86 10.06
C ARG A 11 7.83 -10.15 10.92
N LYS A 12 7.71 -8.84 11.14
CA LYS A 12 8.63 -8.10 12.02
C LYS A 12 8.57 -8.62 13.45
N ALA A 13 7.37 -8.75 14.01
CA ALA A 13 7.17 -9.29 15.35
C ALA A 13 7.75 -10.71 15.49
N TRP A 14 7.54 -11.56 14.49
CA TRP A 14 8.08 -12.92 14.45
C TRP A 14 9.61 -12.95 14.43
N VAL A 15 10.22 -12.13 13.56
CA VAL A 15 11.69 -12.02 13.46
C VAL A 15 12.29 -11.47 14.75
N ASP A 16 11.72 -10.40 15.31
CA ASP A 16 12.22 -9.80 16.56
C ASP A 16 12.14 -10.77 17.74
N GLU A 17 11.03 -11.51 17.86
CA GLU A 17 10.89 -12.53 18.89
C GLU A 17 11.89 -13.68 18.69
N ALA A 18 12.11 -14.12 17.47
CA ALA A 18 13.13 -15.14 17.18
C ALA A 18 14.55 -14.67 17.56
N TYR A 19 14.89 -13.39 17.35
CA TYR A 19 16.14 -12.82 17.84
C TYR A 19 16.23 -12.87 19.38
N ARG A 20 15.14 -12.55 20.10
CA ARG A 20 15.09 -12.65 21.57
C ARG A 20 15.26 -14.10 22.04
N GLN A 21 14.58 -15.05 21.41
CA GLN A 21 14.70 -16.48 21.77
C GLN A 21 16.10 -17.04 21.55
N VAL A 22 16.77 -16.69 20.44
CA VAL A 22 18.15 -17.14 20.21
C VAL A 22 19.10 -16.54 21.25
N ALA A 23 18.94 -15.27 21.59
CA ALA A 23 19.72 -14.62 22.65
C ALA A 23 19.48 -15.26 24.02
N ALA A 24 18.22 -15.56 24.37
CA ALA A 24 17.85 -16.19 25.64
C ALA A 24 18.46 -17.59 25.83
N ARG A 25 18.81 -18.28 24.72
CA ARG A 25 19.53 -19.57 24.75
C ARG A 25 21.04 -19.42 24.95
N GLY A 26 21.53 -18.21 25.28
CA GLY A 26 22.95 -17.92 25.47
C GLY A 26 23.77 -17.90 24.18
N LYS A 27 23.12 -17.90 23.00
CA LYS A 27 23.78 -17.87 21.70
C LYS A 27 23.76 -16.45 21.14
N ARG A 28 24.80 -16.08 20.38
CA ARG A 28 24.77 -14.85 19.58
C ARG A 28 23.65 -14.96 18.54
N PRO A 29 22.67 -14.03 18.53
CA PRO A 29 21.55 -14.14 17.61
C PRO A 29 21.96 -13.59 16.23
N THR A 30 22.52 -14.48 15.41
CA THR A 30 22.95 -14.19 14.03
C THR A 30 21.78 -14.30 13.06
N ILE A 31 21.86 -13.61 11.92
CA ILE A 31 20.84 -13.69 10.84
C ILE A 31 20.58 -15.14 10.43
N SER A 32 21.64 -15.95 10.28
CA SER A 32 21.53 -17.37 9.92
C SER A 32 20.76 -18.18 10.96
N ALA A 33 21.03 -17.98 12.26
CA ALA A 33 20.35 -18.69 13.33
C ALA A 33 18.87 -18.31 13.42
N VAL A 34 18.55 -17.03 13.21
CA VAL A 34 17.16 -16.56 13.18
C VAL A 34 16.43 -17.06 11.95
N SER A 35 17.06 -17.05 10.77
CA SER A 35 16.48 -17.60 9.53
C SER A 35 16.10 -19.08 9.69
N ALA A 36 16.98 -19.86 10.33
CA ALA A 36 16.72 -21.27 10.62
C ALA A 36 15.55 -21.48 11.61
N LEU A 37 15.34 -20.55 12.54
CA LEU A 37 14.26 -20.62 13.52
C LEU A 37 12.92 -20.15 12.94
N THR A 38 12.92 -19.12 12.10
CA THR A 38 11.71 -18.50 11.57
C THR A 38 11.22 -19.14 10.25
N GLY A 39 12.09 -19.89 9.56
CA GLY A 39 11.81 -20.44 8.23
C GLY A 39 11.95 -19.42 7.09
N LEU A 40 12.34 -18.19 7.39
CA LEU A 40 12.57 -17.14 6.40
C LEU A 40 13.96 -17.25 5.78
N THR A 41 14.14 -16.68 4.58
CA THR A 41 15.48 -16.60 3.99
C THR A 41 16.37 -15.64 4.78
N ARG A 42 17.70 -15.80 4.65
CA ARG A 42 18.67 -14.84 5.23
C ARG A 42 18.49 -13.43 4.70
N LYS A 43 18.10 -13.31 3.42
CA LYS A 43 17.83 -12.02 2.77
C LYS A 43 16.61 -11.33 3.38
N GLU A 44 15.51 -12.05 3.55
CA GLU A 44 14.29 -11.53 4.18
C GLU A 44 14.50 -11.19 5.65
N THR A 45 15.14 -12.09 6.40
CA THR A 45 15.46 -11.87 7.82
C THR A 45 16.31 -10.61 8.00
N LYS A 46 17.32 -10.39 7.14
CA LYS A 46 18.14 -9.18 7.15
C LYS A 46 17.31 -7.94 6.81
N ARG A 47 16.52 -7.98 5.74
CA ARG A 47 15.63 -6.87 5.35
C ARG A 47 14.73 -6.44 6.51
N ILE A 48 14.00 -7.40 7.09
CA ILE A 48 13.04 -7.16 8.18
C ILE A 48 13.74 -6.66 9.45
N ARG A 49 14.96 -7.14 9.72
CA ARG A 49 15.78 -6.72 10.87
C ARG A 49 16.27 -5.28 10.74
N ASP A 50 16.71 -4.90 9.53
CA ASP A 50 17.33 -3.61 9.24
C ASP A 50 16.28 -2.53 8.91
N GLU A 51 15.03 -2.92 8.63
CA GLU A 51 13.90 -2.01 8.47
C GLU A 51 13.51 -1.37 9.80
N VAL A 52 13.70 -0.05 9.88
CA VAL A 52 12.92 0.80 10.78
C VAL A 52 11.53 0.88 10.17
N ILE A 53 10.52 0.36 10.88
CA ILE A 53 9.13 0.62 10.52
C ILE A 53 8.87 2.10 10.86
N ASP A 54 9.14 2.97 9.90
CA ASP A 54 8.67 4.36 9.93
C ASP A 54 7.18 4.38 9.61
N ASP A 55 6.40 4.83 10.59
CA ASP A 55 4.96 5.11 10.63
C ASP A 55 4.06 4.29 9.66
N ASP A 56 3.79 3.04 10.03
CA ASP A 56 2.75 2.20 9.41
C ASP A 56 1.37 2.88 9.38
N GLY A 57 1.11 3.83 10.29
CA GLY A 57 -0.14 4.59 10.31
C GLY A 57 -0.33 5.42 9.05
N GLU A 58 0.73 6.10 8.58
CA GLU A 58 0.65 6.94 7.38
C GLU A 58 0.44 6.10 6.11
N ARG A 59 1.10 4.93 6.02
CA ARG A 59 0.93 4.01 4.89
C ARG A 59 -0.46 3.38 4.87
N ASP A 60 -0.97 2.91 6.00
CA ASP A 60 -2.33 2.37 6.11
C ASP A 60 -3.38 3.44 5.82
N LEU A 61 -3.17 4.68 6.27
CA LEU A 61 -4.04 5.81 5.94
C LEU A 61 -4.04 6.11 4.44
N ARG A 62 -2.86 6.14 3.79
CA ARG A 62 -2.74 6.35 2.33
C ARG A 62 -3.43 5.23 1.55
N TYR A 63 -3.24 3.98 1.94
CA TYR A 63 -3.91 2.83 1.30
C TYR A 63 -5.43 2.88 1.47
N ASN A 64 -5.93 3.18 2.68
CA ASN A 64 -7.36 3.35 2.92
C ASN A 64 -7.94 4.51 2.10
N ARG A 65 -7.19 5.60 1.89
CA ARG A 65 -7.60 6.72 1.02
C ARG A 65 -7.63 6.31 -0.45
N ALA A 66 -6.67 5.52 -0.92
CA ALA A 66 -6.69 4.98 -2.29
C ALA A 66 -7.92 4.09 -2.52
N ILE A 67 -8.26 3.21 -1.57
CA ILE A 67 -9.49 2.40 -1.63
C ILE A 67 -10.73 3.29 -1.73
N ARG A 68 -10.79 4.38 -0.95
CA ARG A 68 -11.93 5.32 -1.00
C ARG A 68 -12.05 5.99 -2.36
N VAL A 69 -10.93 6.38 -2.97
CA VAL A 69 -10.91 6.95 -4.34
C VAL A 69 -11.44 5.95 -5.35
N VAL A 70 -10.96 4.70 -5.32
CA VAL A 70 -11.45 3.63 -6.21
C VAL A 70 -12.93 3.35 -5.98
N SER A 71 -13.38 3.32 -4.72
CA SER A 71 -14.78 3.10 -4.37
C SER A 71 -15.69 4.25 -4.84
N GLY A 72 -15.19 5.49 -4.76
CA GLY A 72 -15.87 6.65 -5.34
C GLY A 72 -15.98 6.55 -6.86
N TRP A 73 -14.90 6.11 -7.52
CA TRP A 73 -14.91 5.93 -8.97
C TRP A 73 -15.91 4.88 -9.43
N THR A 74 -16.04 3.77 -8.70
CA THR A 74 -16.93 2.67 -9.07
C THR A 74 -18.38 2.84 -8.60
N GLY A 75 -18.65 3.77 -7.67
CA GLY A 75 -19.96 3.91 -7.03
C GLY A 75 -20.69 5.23 -7.26
N ASP A 76 -20.01 6.28 -7.72
CA ASP A 76 -20.59 7.60 -7.89
C ASP A 76 -20.89 7.88 -9.36
N ASP A 77 -22.17 8.08 -9.67
CA ASP A 77 -22.71 8.35 -11.00
C ASP A 77 -21.98 9.48 -11.76
N ARG A 78 -21.30 10.39 -11.07
CA ARG A 78 -20.50 11.46 -11.69
C ARG A 78 -19.26 10.93 -12.42
N PHE A 79 -18.74 9.77 -12.01
CA PHE A 79 -17.52 9.15 -12.52
C PHE A 79 -17.77 7.84 -13.26
N LEU A 80 -19.05 7.50 -13.50
CA LEU A 80 -19.46 6.35 -14.30
C LEU A 80 -19.76 6.77 -15.75
N ASP A 81 -19.62 5.82 -16.65
CA ASP A 81 -20.06 5.94 -18.04
C ASP A 81 -21.56 5.64 -18.19
N SER A 82 -22.07 5.65 -19.42
CA SER A 82 -23.46 5.34 -19.72
C SER A 82 -23.90 3.94 -19.31
N ASP A 83 -22.96 3.01 -19.22
CA ASP A 83 -23.18 1.60 -18.93
C ASP A 83 -22.97 1.28 -17.45
N LYS A 84 -22.82 2.32 -16.60
CA LYS A 84 -22.53 2.22 -15.16
C LYS A 84 -21.18 1.58 -14.83
N ASN A 85 -20.22 1.61 -15.76
CA ASN A 85 -18.84 1.23 -15.49
C ASN A 85 -17.99 2.47 -15.14
N PRO A 86 -16.85 2.31 -14.44
CA PRO A 86 -15.93 3.41 -14.17
C PRO A 86 -15.46 4.07 -15.47
N ALA A 87 -15.79 5.35 -15.65
CA ALA A 87 -15.43 6.08 -16.86
C ALA A 87 -13.92 6.37 -16.91
N GLU A 88 -13.36 6.50 -18.11
CA GLU A 88 -12.02 7.09 -18.29
C GLU A 88 -12.07 8.60 -18.01
N LEU A 89 -11.43 9.02 -16.93
CA LEU A 89 -11.50 10.40 -16.45
C LEU A 89 -10.36 11.24 -17.04
N PRO A 90 -10.61 12.48 -17.47
CA PRO A 90 -9.51 13.42 -17.72
C PRO A 90 -8.73 13.68 -16.42
N ILE A 91 -7.46 14.05 -16.51
CA ILE A 91 -6.64 14.34 -15.31
C ILE A 91 -7.21 15.55 -14.54
N GLU A 92 -7.63 16.59 -15.26
CA GLU A 92 -8.16 17.84 -14.70
C GLU A 92 -9.50 18.25 -15.34
N GLY A 93 -10.15 19.25 -14.74
CA GLY A 93 -11.46 19.75 -15.15
C GLY A 93 -12.61 19.21 -14.31
N ASP A 94 -13.84 19.42 -14.78
CA ASP A 94 -15.03 18.89 -14.14
C ASP A 94 -15.18 17.40 -14.43
N ARG A 95 -15.60 16.61 -13.42
CA ARG A 95 -15.69 15.14 -13.52
C ARG A 95 -14.36 14.52 -14.00
N SER A 96 -13.28 14.92 -13.33
CA SER A 96 -11.90 14.50 -13.58
C SER A 96 -11.35 13.64 -12.45
N PHE A 97 -10.21 12.98 -12.70
CA PHE A 97 -9.45 12.30 -11.66
C PHE A 97 -9.10 13.25 -10.51
N THR A 98 -8.74 14.50 -10.80
CA THR A 98 -8.50 15.52 -9.77
C THR A 98 -9.72 15.77 -8.90
N THR A 99 -10.92 15.89 -9.47
CA THR A 99 -12.15 16.06 -8.67
C THR A 99 -12.49 14.82 -7.86
N LEU A 100 -12.30 13.62 -8.42
CA LEU A 100 -12.47 12.36 -7.70
C LEU A 100 -11.53 12.27 -6.49
N VAL A 101 -10.24 12.59 -6.67
CA VAL A 101 -9.27 12.53 -5.56
C VAL A 101 -9.62 13.55 -4.48
N LYS A 102 -10.01 14.77 -4.85
CA LYS A 102 -10.44 15.80 -3.88
C LYS A 102 -11.64 15.34 -3.05
N ASP A 103 -12.62 14.70 -3.69
CA ASP A 103 -13.84 14.28 -3.03
C ASP A 103 -13.62 13.08 -2.09
N TYR A 104 -12.72 12.16 -2.45
CA TYR A 104 -12.62 10.85 -1.78
C TYR A 104 -11.34 10.57 -1.00
N SER A 105 -10.24 11.31 -1.25
CA SER A 105 -8.95 11.07 -0.59
C SER A 105 -8.66 11.97 0.63
N GLY A 106 -9.43 13.07 0.78
CA GLY A 106 -9.14 14.12 1.75
C GLY A 106 -7.94 14.96 1.33
N ASP A 107 -6.99 15.15 2.23
CA ASP A 107 -5.78 15.97 2.00
C ASP A 107 -4.64 15.17 1.33
N ILE A 108 -4.93 14.52 0.20
CA ILE A 108 -3.89 13.95 -0.67
C ILE A 108 -3.89 14.72 -2.00
N PRO A 109 -2.74 15.28 -2.42
CA PRO A 109 -2.62 15.89 -3.74
C PRO A 109 -2.94 14.87 -4.86
N PRO A 110 -3.73 15.24 -5.89
CA PRO A 110 -4.05 14.37 -7.02
C PRO A 110 -2.85 13.67 -7.65
N VAL A 111 -1.74 14.40 -7.84
CA VAL A 111 -0.49 13.85 -8.38
C VAL A 111 0.08 12.74 -7.50
N ALA A 112 0.02 12.88 -6.17
CA ALA A 112 0.48 11.87 -5.24
C ALA A 112 -0.43 10.63 -5.26
N MET A 113 -1.75 10.83 -5.34
CA MET A 113 -2.69 9.72 -5.45
C MET A 113 -2.52 8.96 -6.78
N LEU A 114 -2.30 9.68 -7.88
CA LEU A 114 -2.04 9.07 -9.18
C LEU A 114 -0.82 8.14 -9.11
N ALA A 115 0.30 8.64 -8.57
CA ALA A 115 1.51 7.84 -8.41
C ALA A 115 1.29 6.57 -7.55
N ILE A 116 0.50 6.66 -6.47
CA ILE A 116 0.13 5.51 -5.63
C ILE A 116 -0.63 4.47 -6.46
N LEU A 117 -1.66 4.92 -7.21
CA LEU A 117 -2.51 4.03 -7.98
C LEU A 117 -1.78 3.41 -9.18
N GLU A 118 -0.91 4.16 -9.85
CA GLU A 118 -0.03 3.64 -10.91
C GLU A 118 0.98 2.62 -10.37
N THR A 119 1.63 2.90 -9.25
CA THR A 119 2.59 1.98 -8.61
C THR A 119 1.91 0.66 -8.20
N SER A 120 0.64 0.73 -7.78
CA SER A 120 -0.15 -0.45 -7.44
C SER A 120 -0.76 -1.17 -8.64
N ASN A 121 -0.55 -0.67 -9.87
CA ASN A 121 -1.17 -1.16 -11.09
C ASN A 121 -2.71 -1.22 -11.02
N THR A 122 -3.30 -0.23 -10.34
CA THR A 122 -4.76 -0.04 -10.22
C THR A 122 -5.29 0.86 -11.34
N VAL A 123 -4.46 1.78 -11.83
CA VAL A 123 -4.83 2.70 -12.92
C VAL A 123 -3.74 2.73 -13.98
N ALA A 124 -4.12 3.14 -15.19
CA ALA A 124 -3.20 3.50 -16.26
C ALA A 124 -3.52 4.90 -16.78
N VAL A 125 -2.48 5.60 -17.21
CA VAL A 125 -2.59 6.91 -17.87
C VAL A 125 -2.28 6.76 -19.36
N ALA A 126 -3.22 7.18 -20.20
CA ALA A 126 -3.06 7.25 -21.64
C ALA A 126 -3.81 8.47 -22.18
N ASP A 127 -3.21 9.19 -23.14
CA ASP A 127 -3.83 10.32 -23.82
C ASP A 127 -4.43 11.41 -22.88
N GLY A 128 -3.76 11.67 -21.76
CA GLY A 128 -4.21 12.65 -20.76
C GLY A 128 -5.45 12.21 -19.96
N ARG A 129 -5.81 10.93 -20.02
CA ARG A 129 -6.88 10.30 -19.27
C ARG A 129 -6.34 9.23 -18.34
N VAL A 130 -7.04 9.04 -17.23
CA VAL A 130 -6.78 8.00 -16.24
C VAL A 130 -7.91 6.98 -16.37
N ARG A 131 -7.54 5.71 -16.53
CA ARG A 131 -8.48 4.59 -16.57
C ARG A 131 -8.19 3.60 -15.44
N LEU A 132 -9.25 3.01 -14.90
CA LEU A 132 -9.14 1.90 -13.97
C LEU A 132 -8.70 0.63 -14.73
N LEU A 133 -7.86 -0.20 -14.10
CA LEU A 133 -7.33 -1.46 -14.67
C LEU A 133 -8.11 -2.70 -14.23
#